data_AF-A0ABD0N8A7-F1
#
_entry.id   AF-A0ABD0N8A7-F1
#
_cell.length_a   1.000
_cell.length_b   1.000
_cell.length_c   1.000
_cell.angle_alpha   90.00
_cell.angle_beta   90.00
_cell.angle_gamma   90.00
#
_symmetry.space_group_name_H-M   'P 1'
#
loop_
_entity.id
_entity.type
_entity.pdbx_description
1 polymer ?
#
loop_
_entity_poly.entity_id
_entity_poly.type
_entity_poly.pdbx_seq_one_letter_code
_entity_poly.pdbx_strand_id
1 'polypeptide(L)' 'DEKYLRDAVECGEVIWQRGLLRKGYGICHGTAGNGYAFLALYHATQDKKYL' A
#
# COMPACT_ATOMS: atom_id res chain seq x y z
N ASP A 1 -4.02 -17.80 6.26
CA ASP A 1 -4.57 -16.48 6.58
C ASP A 1 -3.55 -15.51 7.18
N GLU A 2 -2.92 -15.81 8.30
CA GLU A 2 -1.97 -14.88 8.95
C GLU A 2 -0.71 -14.59 8.13
N LYS A 3 -0.18 -15.61 7.43
CA LYS A 3 0.95 -15.44 6.50
C LYS A 3 0.66 -14.40 5.41
N TYR A 4 -0.52 -14.48 4.77
CA TYR A 4 -0.85 -13.58 3.66
C TYR A 4 -1.06 -12.15 4.14
N LEU A 5 -1.65 -11.97 5.32
CA LEU A 5 -1.79 -10.65 5.92
C LEU A 5 -0.42 -10.05 6.24
N ARG A 6 0.51 -10.86 6.78
CA ARG A 6 1.88 -10.44 7.03
C ARG A 6 2.60 -10.03 5.75
N ASP A 7 2.52 -10.85 4.71
CA ASP A 7 3.12 -10.55 3.40
C ASP A 7 2.54 -9.23 2.82
N ALA A 8 1.23 -8.99 3.00
CA ALA A 8 0.58 -7.75 2.57
C ALA A 8 1.08 -6.52 3.35
N VAL A 9 1.28 -6.64 4.66
CA VAL A 9 1.88 -5.58 5.49
C VAL A 9 3.30 -5.28 5.04
N GLU A 10 4.11 -6.31 4.78
CA GLU A 10 5.48 -6.15 4.25
C GLU A 10 5.49 -5.46 2.87
N CYS A 11 4.53 -5.77 2.00
CA CYS A 11 4.32 -5.05 0.74
C CYS A 11 3.98 -3.57 0.98
N GLY A 12 3.14 -3.28 1.97
CA GLY A 12 2.81 -1.92 2.39
C GLY A 12 4.05 -1.11 2.78
N GLU A 13 4.97 -1.71 3.55
CA GLU A 13 6.22 -1.04 3.94
C GLU A 13 7.11 -0.71 2.73
N VAL A 14 7.17 -1.59 1.73
CA VAL A 14 7.89 -1.31 0.48
C VAL A 14 7.26 -0.13 -0.27
N ILE A 15 5.92 -0.10 -0.35
CA ILE A 15 5.19 1.00 -1.00
C ILE A 15 5.39 2.31 -0.22
N TRP A 16 5.44 2.27 1.11
CA TRP A 16 5.70 3.47 1.91
C TRP A 16 7.09 4.04 1.64
N GLN A 17 8.11 3.18 1.63
CA GLN A 17 9.50 3.61 1.42
C GLN A 17 9.80 4.04 -0.02
N ARG A 18 9.14 3.44 -1.02
CA ARG A 18 9.54 3.55 -2.44
C ARG A 18 8.39 3.89 -3.41
N GLY A 19 7.17 4.01 -2.93
CA GLY A 19 5.96 4.17 -3.74
C GLY A 19 5.68 5.59 -4.23
N LEU A 20 6.46 6.58 -3.79
CA LEU A 20 6.47 7.92 -4.40
C LEU A 20 7.27 7.89 -5.70
N LEU A 21 6.60 7.59 -6.81
CA LEU A 21 7.24 7.31 -8.09
C LEU A 21 7.59 8.60 -8.84
N ARG A 22 8.85 8.71 -9.28
CA ARG A 22 9.30 9.79 -10.20
C ARG A 22 8.59 9.78 -11.56
N LYS A 23 8.00 8.63 -11.94
CA LYS A 23 7.28 8.43 -13.20
C LYS A 23 6.01 9.28 -13.30
N GLY A 24 5.37 9.58 -12.17
CA GLY A 24 4.15 10.38 -12.10
C GLY A 24 3.09 9.80 -11.17
N TYR A 25 1.93 10.45 -11.17
CA TYR A 25 0.87 10.25 -10.16
C TYR A 25 -0.32 9.41 -10.65
N GLY A 26 -0.17 8.66 -11.74
CA GLY A 26 -1.25 7.86 -12.33
C GLY A 26 -1.65 6.62 -11.49
N ILE A 27 -2.70 5.92 -11.94
CA ILE A 27 -3.24 4.74 -11.25
C ILE A 27 -2.50 3.45 -11.63
N CYS A 28 -2.23 3.21 -12.91
CA CYS A 28 -1.68 1.93 -13.36
C CYS A 28 -0.26 1.64 -12.81
N HIS A 29 0.56 2.68 -12.66
CA HIS A 29 1.96 2.58 -12.23
C HIS A 29 2.47 3.93 -11.72
N GLY A 30 1.71 4.54 -10.82
CA GLY A 30 1.98 5.84 -10.23
C GLY A 30 1.58 5.90 -8.75
N THR A 31 1.92 7.00 -8.09
CA THR A 31 1.70 7.17 -6.64
C THR A 31 0.22 7.02 -6.23
N ALA A 32 -0.73 7.49 -7.05
CA ALA A 32 -2.15 7.36 -6.72
C ALA A 32 -2.61 5.89 -6.68
N GLY A 33 -2.15 5.08 -7.64
CA GLY A 33 -2.41 3.63 -7.64
C GLY A 33 -1.79 2.93 -6.43
N ASN A 34 -0.56 3.29 -6.08
CA ASN A 34 0.11 2.77 -4.89
C ASN A 34 -0.67 3.09 -3.60
N GLY A 35 -1.32 4.26 -3.51
CA GLY A 35 -2.15 4.63 -2.37
C GLY A 35 -3.30 3.66 -2.08
N TYR A 36 -3.87 3.02 -3.12
CA TYR A 36 -4.92 2.01 -2.94
C TYR A 36 -4.45 0.78 -2.17
N ALA A 37 -3.15 0.47 -2.17
CA ALA A 37 -2.62 -0.60 -1.35
C ALA A 37 -2.78 -0.31 0.15
N PHE A 38 -2.61 0.95 0.57
CA PHE A 38 -2.84 1.35 1.96
C PHE A 38 -4.33 1.32 2.30
N LEU A 39 -5.21 1.77 1.40
CA LEU A 39 -6.66 1.64 1.61
C LEU A 39 -7.08 0.17 1.76
N ALA A 40 -6.53 -0.74 0.95
CA ALA A 40 -6.79 -2.17 1.07
C ALA A 40 -6.31 -2.72 2.43
N LEU A 41 -5.11 -2.33 2.89
CA LEU A 41 -4.61 -2.69 4.22
C LEU A 41 -5.46 -2.12 5.35
N TYR A 42 -5.90 -0.87 5.23
CA TYR A 42 -6.82 -0.25 6.19
C TYR A 42 -8.14 -1.03 6.27
N HIS A 43 -8.74 -1.39 5.13
CA HIS A 43 -9.96 -2.18 5.13
C HIS A 43 -9.77 -3.56 5.77
N ALA A 44 -8.64 -4.22 5.51
CA ALA A 44 -8.34 -5.55 6.05
C ALA A 44 -7.99 -5.54 7.56
N THR A 45 -7.36 -4.48 8.06
CA THR A 45 -6.81 -4.42 9.43
C THR A 45 -7.54 -3.48 10.38
N GLN A 46 -8.28 -2.50 9.83
CA GLN A 46 -8.82 -1.33 10.54
C GLN A 46 -7.77 -0.47 11.27
N ASP A 47 -6.48 -0.64 10.93
CA ASP A 47 -5.38 0.14 11.50
C ASP A 47 -5.27 1.49 10.80
N LYS A 48 -5.53 2.57 11.55
CA LYS A 48 -5.45 3.96 11.07
C LYS A 48 -4.07 4.37 10.55
N LYS A 49 -3.01 3.61 10.82
CA LYS A 49 -1.69 3.83 10.19
C LYS A 49 -1.77 3.83 8.66
N TYR A 50 -2.67 3.05 8.08
CA TYR A 50 -2.83 2.92 6.62
C TYR A 50 -3.89 3.86 6.03
N LEU A 51 -4.49 4.74 6.85
CA LEU A 51 -5.46 5.76 6.41
C LEU A 51 -4.81 7.14 6.36
#